data_AF-A0A7V8XE18-F1
#
_entry.id   AF-A0A7V8XE18-F1
#
_cell.length_a   1.000
_cell.length_b   1.000
_cell.length_c   1.000
_cell.angle_alpha   90.00
_cell.angle_beta   90.00
_cell.angle_gamma   90.00
#
_symmetry.space_group_name_H-M   'P 1'
#
loop_
_entity.id
_entity.type
_entity.pdbx_description
1 polymer ?
#
loop_
_entity_poly.entity_id
_entity_poly.type
_entity_poly.pdbx_seq_one_letter_code
_entity_poly.pdbx_strand_id
1 'polypeptide(L)'
;MPCASQLLDAGGRALLHRRDAVVDPATRRILARTPRLLALAVDVLVTATGLAGQLVLTDLRTGATSRLEYPSRITGQGGFDEARVDPTGRFVALSFADPAYDLSSKQVMDAWLLDTATHSLRQLPDMPAAVSLKRTSMSWTADGRLVLLAEVEDRALIAIWRPGQERLATRSLRLPERTGGSDAFVVR
;
A
#
# COMPACT_ATOMS: atom_id res chain seq x y z
N MET A 1 9.21 12.65 6.41
CA MET A 1 9.81 11.30 6.25
C MET A 1 8.67 10.36 5.94
N PRO A 2 8.66 9.65 4.80
CA PRO A 2 7.66 8.61 4.57
C PRO A 2 7.81 7.55 5.67
N CYS A 3 6.71 7.23 6.36
CA CYS A 3 6.70 6.17 7.38
C CYS A 3 6.88 4.81 6.69
N ALA A 4 7.61 3.93 7.38
CA ALA A 4 7.92 2.54 7.07
C ALA A 4 7.30 1.93 5.78
N SER A 5 8.04 1.96 4.67
CA SER A 5 7.78 1.07 3.54
C SER A 5 8.22 -0.35 3.92
N GLN A 6 7.33 -1.12 4.54
CA GLN A 6 7.56 -2.54 4.84
C GLN A 6 7.31 -3.36 3.57
N LEU A 7 8.36 -4.00 3.05
CA LEU A 7 8.25 -4.98 1.97
C LEU A 7 7.64 -6.26 2.55
N LEU A 8 6.40 -6.58 2.18
CA LEU A 8 5.79 -7.87 2.45
C LEU A 8 5.67 -8.62 1.13
N ASP A 9 6.53 -9.62 0.99
CA ASP A 9 6.56 -10.58 -0.11
C ASP A 9 5.50 -11.67 0.15
N ALA A 10 4.46 -11.69 -0.67
CA ALA A 10 3.38 -12.68 -0.57
C ALA A 10 3.69 -14.00 -1.29
N GLY A 11 4.96 -14.27 -1.59
CA GLY A 11 5.40 -15.49 -2.29
C GLY A 11 5.89 -15.25 -3.72
N GLY A 12 6.31 -14.02 -4.03
CA GLY A 12 7.06 -13.71 -5.22
C GLY A 12 8.35 -14.54 -5.24
N ARG A 13 8.70 -15.10 -6.41
CA ARG A 13 9.96 -15.84 -6.60
C ARG A 13 11.16 -14.89 -6.65
N ALA A 14 11.15 -13.80 -5.88
CA ALA A 14 12.14 -12.76 -5.97
C ALA A 14 12.46 -12.15 -4.61
N LEU A 15 13.74 -11.89 -4.36
CA LEU A 15 14.23 -11.30 -3.12
C LEU A 15 14.74 -9.88 -3.40
N LEU A 16 14.49 -8.96 -2.46
CA LEU A 16 15.14 -7.66 -2.47
C LEU A 16 16.61 -7.83 -2.02
N HIS A 17 17.53 -7.57 -2.94
CA HIS A 17 18.97 -7.56 -2.74
C HIS A 17 19.51 -6.12 -2.72
N ARG A 18 20.35 -5.77 -1.74
CA ARG A 18 21.04 -4.46 -1.63
C ARG A 18 20.14 -3.22 -1.69
N ARG A 19 18.90 -3.29 -1.19
CA ARG A 19 17.90 -2.20 -1.16
C ARG A 19 17.49 -1.62 -2.51
N ASP A 20 18.13 -2.01 -3.61
CA ASP A 20 17.93 -1.41 -4.93
C ASP A 20 17.74 -2.43 -6.06
N ALA A 21 17.86 -3.74 -5.79
CA ALA A 21 17.74 -4.77 -6.80
C ALA A 21 16.77 -5.86 -6.37
N VAL A 22 15.94 -6.32 -7.30
CA VAL A 22 15.05 -7.48 -7.11
C VAL A 22 15.64 -8.63 -7.90
N VAL A 23 15.84 -9.77 -7.25
CA VAL A 23 16.62 -10.89 -7.79
C VAL A 23 15.81 -12.17 -7.69
N ASP A 24 15.76 -12.94 -8.76
CA ASP A 24 15.26 -14.32 -8.72
C ASP A 24 16.31 -15.20 -8.00
N PRO A 25 15.99 -15.79 -6.83
CA PRO A 25 16.96 -16.57 -6.07
C PRO A 25 17.31 -17.91 -6.75
N ALA A 26 16.44 -18.46 -7.58
CA ALA A 26 16.69 -19.72 -8.27
C ALA A 26 17.70 -19.54 -9.40
N THR A 27 17.58 -18.45 -10.17
CA THR A 27 18.45 -18.18 -11.33
C THR A 27 19.57 -17.19 -11.03
N ARG A 28 19.52 -16.49 -9.89
CA ARG A 28 20.38 -15.34 -9.52
C ARG A 28 20.28 -14.17 -10.49
N ARG A 29 19.27 -14.15 -11.35
CA ARG A 29 19.06 -13.07 -12.33
C ARG A 29 18.48 -11.86 -11.63
N ILE A 30 19.02 -10.68 -11.94
CA ILE A 30 18.41 -9.41 -11.52
C ILE A 30 17.16 -9.19 -12.37
N LEU A 31 16.01 -9.17 -11.72
CA LEU A 31 14.70 -8.95 -12.33
C LEU A 31 14.42 -7.46 -12.52
N ALA A 32 14.84 -6.62 -11.57
CA ALA A 32 14.71 -5.18 -11.67
C ALA A 32 15.76 -4.47 -10.82
N ARG A 33 16.08 -3.23 -11.19
CA ARG A 33 16.80 -2.28 -10.33
C ARG A 33 15.91 -1.07 -10.11
N THR A 34 15.62 -0.76 -8.85
CA THR A 34 14.80 0.38 -8.49
C THR A 34 15.26 0.97 -7.17
N PRO A 35 15.37 2.30 -7.05
CA PRO A 35 15.68 2.93 -5.77
C PRO A 35 14.52 2.80 -4.77
N ARG A 36 13.31 2.46 -5.23
CA ARG A 36 12.10 2.38 -4.39
C ARG A 36 11.17 1.28 -4.87
N LEU A 37 11.31 0.11 -4.26
CA LEU A 37 10.35 -0.99 -4.37
C LEU A 37 9.15 -0.72 -3.46
N LEU A 38 7.94 -0.81 -4.00
CA LEU A 38 6.70 -0.61 -3.25
C LEU A 38 6.02 -1.95 -2.95
N ALA A 39 5.86 -2.80 -3.96
CA ALA A 39 5.25 -4.11 -3.82
C ALA A 39 5.87 -5.12 -4.80
N LEU A 40 5.88 -6.38 -4.37
CA LEU A 40 6.25 -7.54 -5.18
C LEU A 40 5.12 -8.56 -5.07
N ALA A 41 4.34 -8.68 -6.13
CA ALA A 41 3.38 -9.78 -6.31
C ALA A 41 4.04 -10.91 -7.11
N VAL A 42 3.29 -11.99 -7.37
CA VAL A 42 3.81 -13.22 -8.00
C VAL A 42 4.55 -12.91 -9.31
N ASP A 43 3.89 -12.22 -10.24
CA ASP A 43 4.41 -11.92 -11.58
C ASP A 43 4.58 -10.42 -11.84
N VAL A 44 4.37 -9.58 -10.82
CA VAL A 44 4.34 -8.12 -10.98
C VAL A 44 5.17 -7.42 -9.92
N LEU A 45 5.97 -6.46 -10.36
CA LEU A 45 6.68 -5.50 -9.52
C LEU A 45 6.01 -4.13 -9.57
N VAL A 46 5.77 -3.51 -8.42
CA VAL A 46 5.36 -2.12 -8.33
C VAL A 46 6.48 -1.30 -7.72
N THR A 47 6.93 -0.30 -8.47
CA THR A 47 8.03 0.59 -8.06
C THR A 47 7.61 2.05 -8.18
N ALA A 48 8.33 2.93 -7.49
CA ALA A 48 8.19 4.36 -7.66
C ALA A 48 9.50 4.96 -8.20
N THR A 49 9.35 5.92 -9.11
CA THR A 49 10.47 6.67 -9.69
C THR A 49 10.34 8.16 -9.39
N GLY A 50 11.48 8.82 -9.16
CA GLY A 50 11.54 10.25 -8.86
C GLY A 50 10.96 10.66 -7.49
N LEU A 51 11.04 11.96 -7.19
CA LEU A 51 10.57 12.53 -5.91
C LEU A 51 9.05 12.55 -5.80
N ALA A 52 8.35 12.78 -6.91
CA ALA A 52 6.89 12.75 -6.99
C ALA A 52 6.30 11.34 -7.03
N GLY A 53 7.15 10.29 -7.12
CA GLY A 53 6.73 8.90 -6.96
C GLY A 53 5.89 8.34 -8.11
N GLN A 54 6.27 8.62 -9.36
CA GLN A 54 5.64 8.00 -10.54
C GLN A 54 5.66 6.49 -10.40
N LEU A 55 4.47 5.88 -10.35
CA LEU A 55 4.30 4.45 -10.21
C LEU A 55 4.63 3.74 -11.52
N VAL A 56 5.40 2.67 -11.42
CA VAL A 56 5.80 1.82 -12.54
C VAL A 56 5.49 0.38 -12.20
N LEU A 57 4.76 -0.27 -13.09
CA LEU A 57 4.46 -1.68 -13.04
C LEU A 57 5.42 -2.42 -13.97
N THR A 58 6.04 -3.50 -13.50
CA THR A 58 6.89 -4.38 -14.30
C THR A 58 6.33 -5.79 -14.27
N ASP A 59 6.01 -6.34 -15.44
CA ASP A 59 5.73 -7.75 -15.61
C ASP A 59 7.04 -8.53 -15.51
N LEU A 60 7.15 -9.42 -14.52
CA LEU A 60 8.38 -10.16 -14.23
C LEU A 60 8.64 -11.33 -15.19
N ARG A 61 7.60 -11.78 -15.90
CA ARG A 61 7.69 -12.87 -16.88
C ARG A 61 8.30 -12.36 -18.18
N THR A 62 7.84 -11.19 -18.63
CA THR A 62 8.22 -10.60 -19.92
C THR A 62 9.28 -9.51 -19.78
N GLY A 63 9.41 -8.91 -18.60
CA GLY A 63 10.22 -7.71 -18.37
C GLY A 63 9.57 -6.42 -18.89
N ALA A 64 8.34 -6.48 -19.40
CA ALA A 64 7.63 -5.30 -19.88
C ALA A 64 7.34 -4.34 -18.74
N THR A 65 7.51 -3.04 -18.99
CA THR A 65 7.24 -1.98 -18.00
C THR A 65 6.14 -1.07 -18.51
N SER A 66 5.27 -0.64 -17.61
CA SER A 66 4.25 0.36 -17.88
C SER A 66 4.21 1.40 -16.75
N ARG A 67 3.98 2.66 -17.13
CA ARG A 67 3.72 3.73 -16.16
C ARG A 67 2.25 3.67 -15.80
N LEU A 68 1.95 3.69 -14.52
CA LEU A 68 0.58 3.83 -14.04
C LEU A 68 0.29 5.32 -13.90
N GLU A 69 -0.89 5.77 -14.33
CA GLU A 69 -1.35 7.11 -13.96
C GLU A 69 -1.37 7.22 -12.45
N TYR A 70 -0.86 8.34 -11.92
CA TYR A 70 -0.82 8.55 -10.49
C TYR A 70 -2.27 8.67 -9.98
N PRO A 71 -2.75 7.74 -9.14
CA PRO A 71 -4.19 7.59 -8.95
C PRO A 71 -4.77 8.59 -7.94
N SER A 72 -3.98 9.02 -6.97
CA SER A 72 -4.45 9.87 -5.88
C SER A 72 -4.33 11.36 -6.21
N ARG A 73 -5.24 12.15 -5.64
CA ARG A 73 -5.11 13.63 -5.62
C ARG A 73 -4.07 14.10 -4.60
N ILE A 74 -3.65 13.23 -3.68
CA ILE A 74 -2.60 13.52 -2.71
C ILE A 74 -1.26 13.58 -3.42
N THR A 75 -0.76 14.81 -3.60
CA THR A 75 0.49 15.14 -4.29
C THR A 75 1.26 16.22 -3.52
N GLY A 76 2.48 16.55 -3.95
CA GLY A 76 3.27 17.61 -3.32
C GLY A 76 3.91 17.18 -1.99
N GLN A 77 3.39 17.69 -0.87
CA GLN A 77 3.91 17.36 0.48
C GLN A 77 3.42 16.00 1.00
N GLY A 78 2.30 15.50 0.46
CA GLY A 78 1.87 14.13 0.60
C GLY A 78 2.39 13.23 -0.52
N GLY A 79 2.12 11.93 -0.41
CA GLY A 79 2.45 10.97 -1.46
C GLY A 79 2.23 9.53 -1.04
N PHE A 80 2.85 8.59 -1.77
CA PHE A 80 2.79 7.17 -1.43
C PHE A 80 3.26 6.93 0.01
N ASP A 81 2.47 6.15 0.74
CA ASP A 81 2.69 5.79 2.13
C ASP A 81 3.04 4.29 2.25
N GLU A 82 2.09 3.39 1.95
CA GLU A 82 2.25 1.95 2.15
C GLU A 82 1.70 1.12 0.98
N ALA A 83 2.21 -0.09 0.80
CA ALA A 83 1.60 -1.11 -0.05
C ALA A 83 1.47 -2.46 0.67
N ARG A 84 0.43 -3.22 0.31
CA ARG A 84 0.15 -4.57 0.82
C ARG A 84 -0.36 -5.47 -0.29
N VAL A 85 0.33 -6.58 -0.51
CA VAL A 85 -0.05 -7.60 -1.49
C VAL A 85 -1.00 -8.59 -0.85
N ASP A 86 -2.09 -8.96 -1.53
CA ASP A 86 -3.01 -9.97 -1.05
C ASP A 86 -2.36 -11.37 -1.07
N PRO A 87 -2.89 -12.36 -0.32
CA PRO A 87 -2.29 -13.70 -0.24
C PRO A 87 -2.14 -14.43 -1.57
N THR A 88 -2.92 -14.07 -2.60
CA THR A 88 -2.84 -14.68 -3.94
C THR A 88 -1.95 -13.90 -4.90
N GLY A 89 -1.52 -12.68 -4.53
CA GLY A 89 -0.78 -11.77 -5.40
C GLY A 89 -1.61 -11.17 -6.54
N ARG A 90 -2.92 -11.38 -6.56
CA ARG A 90 -3.85 -10.81 -7.54
C ARG A 90 -4.06 -9.30 -7.33
N PHE A 91 -3.95 -8.85 -6.10
CA PHE A 91 -4.27 -7.50 -5.71
C PHE A 91 -3.16 -6.87 -4.87
N VAL A 92 -2.93 -5.59 -5.10
CA VAL A 92 -2.06 -4.77 -4.24
C VAL A 92 -2.87 -3.58 -3.75
N ALA A 93 -3.03 -3.47 -2.43
CA ALA A 93 -3.54 -2.27 -1.80
C ALA A 93 -2.39 -1.25 -1.72
N LEU A 94 -2.65 -0.01 -2.14
CA LEU A 94 -1.72 1.12 -2.13
C LEU A 94 -2.36 2.23 -1.30
N SER A 95 -1.65 2.82 -0.33
CA SER A 95 -2.07 4.05 0.35
C SER A 95 -1.21 5.24 -0.03
N PHE A 96 -1.85 6.39 0.00
CA PHE A 96 -1.24 7.71 -0.12
C PHE A 96 -1.67 8.53 1.08
N ALA A 97 -0.78 9.37 1.58
CA ALA A 97 -1.00 10.13 2.80
C ALA A 97 -0.50 11.56 2.67
N ASP A 98 -1.26 12.50 3.22
CA ASP A 98 -0.85 13.89 3.39
C ASP A 98 -1.03 14.31 4.86
N PRO A 99 0.06 14.65 5.57
CA PRO A 99 -0.04 15.09 6.95
C PRO A 99 -0.60 16.51 7.12
N ALA A 100 -0.69 17.28 6.03
CA ALA A 100 -1.13 18.67 6.02
C ALA A 100 -1.95 18.99 4.77
N TYR A 101 -2.98 18.17 4.53
CA TYR A 101 -3.79 18.20 3.32
C TYR A 101 -4.39 19.59 3.07
N ASP A 102 -4.30 20.07 1.82
CA ASP A 102 -4.69 21.43 1.41
C ASP A 102 -4.10 22.53 2.32
N LEU A 103 -2.84 22.36 2.74
CA LEU A 103 -2.11 23.29 3.63
C LEU A 103 -2.82 23.53 4.98
N SER A 104 -3.57 22.54 5.45
CA SER A 104 -4.28 22.58 6.73
C SER A 104 -3.65 21.63 7.77
N SER A 105 -4.22 21.57 8.97
CA SER A 105 -3.87 20.55 9.98
C SER A 105 -4.54 19.19 9.73
N LYS A 106 -5.34 19.08 8.66
CA LYS A 106 -6.06 17.86 8.33
C LYS A 106 -5.09 16.83 7.75
N GLN A 107 -5.04 15.69 8.40
CA GLN A 107 -4.33 14.52 7.92
C GLN A 107 -5.29 13.66 7.09
N VAL A 108 -4.87 13.26 5.89
CA VAL A 108 -5.71 12.52 4.94
C VAL A 108 -4.97 11.30 4.42
N MET A 109 -5.68 10.17 4.36
CA MET A 109 -5.24 8.95 3.68
C MET A 109 -6.16 8.67 2.50
N ASP A 110 -5.59 8.24 1.39
CA ASP A 110 -6.30 7.76 0.21
C ASP A 110 -5.82 6.35 -0.13
N ALA A 111 -6.74 5.41 -0.32
CA ALA A 111 -6.40 4.01 -0.54
C ALA A 111 -6.95 3.50 -1.88
N TRP A 112 -6.13 2.75 -2.60
CA TRP A 112 -6.39 2.24 -3.94
C TRP A 112 -6.06 0.75 -4.04
N LEU A 113 -6.79 0.04 -4.89
CA LEU A 113 -6.55 -1.34 -5.24
C LEU A 113 -6.00 -1.41 -6.67
N LEU A 114 -4.81 -1.99 -6.81
CA LEU A 114 -4.27 -2.43 -8.09
C LEU A 114 -4.67 -3.89 -8.33
N ASP A 115 -5.33 -4.17 -9.45
CA ASP A 115 -5.46 -5.51 -9.99
C ASP A 115 -4.23 -5.84 -10.84
N THR A 116 -3.48 -6.88 -10.45
CA THR A 116 -2.19 -7.21 -11.08
C THR A 116 -2.32 -7.92 -12.42
N ALA A 117 -3.50 -8.42 -12.80
CA ALA A 117 -3.65 -9.03 -14.13
C ALA A 117 -4.26 -8.08 -15.16
N THR A 118 -5.07 -7.13 -14.73
CA THR A 118 -5.62 -6.11 -15.64
C THR A 118 -4.82 -4.81 -15.62
N HIS A 119 -3.89 -4.67 -14.66
CA HIS A 119 -3.13 -3.45 -14.37
C HIS A 119 -4.02 -2.23 -14.09
N SER A 120 -5.27 -2.46 -13.65
CA SER A 120 -6.22 -1.39 -13.37
C SER A 120 -6.15 -0.96 -11.91
N LEU A 121 -6.20 0.35 -11.69
CA LEU A 121 -6.32 0.96 -10.36
C LEU A 121 -7.77 1.35 -10.10
N ARG A 122 -8.27 1.04 -8.90
CA ARG A 122 -9.58 1.48 -8.41
C ARG A 122 -9.46 2.02 -6.99
N GLN A 123 -10.06 3.18 -6.73
CA GLN A 123 -10.12 3.72 -5.38
C GLN A 123 -10.96 2.79 -4.49
N LEU A 124 -10.54 2.64 -3.23
CA LEU A 124 -11.38 1.96 -2.24
C LEU A 124 -12.61 2.82 -1.93
N PRO A 125 -13.74 2.20 -1.54
CA PRO A 125 -14.90 2.95 -1.08
C PRO A 125 -14.54 3.90 0.08
N ASP A 126 -15.27 5.00 0.18
CA ASP A 126 -15.18 5.99 1.27
C ASP A 126 -13.80 6.71 1.39
N MET A 127 -12.99 6.66 0.33
CA MET A 127 -11.69 7.34 0.24
C MET A 127 -11.77 8.56 -0.70
N PRO A 128 -10.93 9.60 -0.48
CA PRO A 128 -9.96 9.75 0.61
C PRO A 128 -10.65 10.05 1.96
N ALA A 129 -10.01 9.63 3.07
CA ALA A 129 -10.54 9.77 4.42
C ALA A 129 -9.65 10.65 5.32
N ALA A 130 -10.28 11.45 6.18
CA ALA A 130 -9.61 12.22 7.22
C ALA A 130 -9.27 11.30 8.41
N VAL A 131 -7.99 11.16 8.73
CA VAL A 131 -7.50 10.16 9.70
C VAL A 131 -6.30 10.69 10.46
N SER A 132 -6.01 10.16 11.65
CA SER A 132 -4.72 10.35 12.30
C SER A 132 -3.69 9.39 11.68
N LEU A 133 -2.80 9.87 10.81
CA LEU A 133 -1.93 9.02 9.98
C LEU A 133 -0.94 8.17 10.79
N LYS A 134 -0.53 8.64 11.98
CA LYS A 134 0.31 7.84 12.88
C LYS A 134 -0.43 6.63 13.46
N ARG A 135 -1.76 6.58 13.29
CA ARG A 135 -2.69 5.59 13.79
C ARG A 135 -3.40 4.83 12.66
N THR A 136 -2.83 4.84 11.46
CA THR A 136 -3.32 4.06 10.33
C THR A 136 -2.43 2.87 10.01
N SER A 137 -3.04 1.79 9.54
CA SER A 137 -2.31 0.63 9.01
C SER A 137 -3.23 -0.20 8.11
N MET A 138 -2.66 -0.96 7.18
CA MET A 138 -3.40 -1.88 6.33
C MET A 138 -2.80 -3.29 6.38
N SER A 139 -3.66 -4.30 6.29
CA SER A 139 -3.23 -5.69 6.22
C SER A 139 -4.27 -6.56 5.51
N TRP A 140 -3.81 -7.54 4.75
CA TRP A 140 -4.68 -8.57 4.21
C TRP A 140 -4.81 -9.73 5.19
N THR A 141 -6.05 -10.18 5.36
CA THR A 141 -6.36 -11.48 5.98
C THR A 141 -6.02 -12.61 5.00
N ALA A 142 -5.77 -13.82 5.52
CA ALA A 142 -5.52 -15.00 4.71
C ALA A 142 -6.69 -15.34 3.74
N ASP A 143 -7.92 -14.95 4.09
CA ASP A 143 -9.11 -15.18 3.27
C ASP A 143 -9.43 -14.03 2.31
N GLY A 144 -8.47 -13.13 2.04
CA GLY A 144 -8.57 -12.12 0.99
C GLY A 144 -9.43 -10.90 1.36
N ARG A 145 -9.67 -10.65 2.65
CA ARG A 145 -10.19 -9.35 3.13
C ARG A 145 -9.05 -8.40 3.42
N LEU A 146 -9.18 -7.17 2.96
CA LEU A 146 -8.36 -6.07 3.42
C LEU A 146 -8.94 -5.52 4.72
N VAL A 147 -8.07 -5.36 5.71
CA VAL A 147 -8.36 -4.73 6.98
C VAL A 147 -7.61 -3.40 7.02
N LEU A 148 -8.33 -2.33 7.33
CA LEU A 148 -7.76 -1.03 7.61
C LEU A 148 -8.01 -0.69 9.08
N LEU A 149 -6.96 -0.31 9.79
CA LEU A 149 -7.06 0.35 11.08
C LEU A 149 -6.89 1.85 10.83
N ALA A 150 -7.74 2.66 11.43
CA ALA A 150 -7.59 4.11 11.42
C ALA A 150 -8.12 4.72 12.71
N GLU A 151 -7.67 5.93 13.04
CA GLU A 151 -8.28 6.76 14.06
C GLU A 151 -8.92 7.98 13.39
N VAL A 152 -10.20 8.20 13.66
CA VAL A 152 -11.02 9.29 13.12
C VAL A 152 -11.71 9.96 14.29
N GLU A 153 -11.50 11.28 14.46
CA GLU A 153 -12.07 12.04 15.59
C GLU A 153 -11.83 11.36 16.95
N ASP A 154 -10.58 11.00 17.23
CA ASP A 154 -10.14 10.31 18.46
C ASP A 154 -10.79 8.94 18.70
N ARG A 155 -11.44 8.35 17.68
CA ARG A 155 -12.03 7.01 17.73
C ARG A 155 -11.28 6.06 16.81
N ALA A 156 -10.78 4.98 17.37
CA ALA A 156 -10.23 3.89 16.58
C ALA A 156 -11.36 3.15 15.84
N LEU A 157 -11.14 2.93 14.55
CA LEU A 157 -12.03 2.23 13.64
C LEU A 157 -11.26 1.11 12.95
N ILE A 158 -11.90 -0.05 12.86
CA ILE A 158 -11.50 -1.10 11.93
C ILE A 158 -12.49 -1.11 10.77
N ALA A 159 -11.95 -1.05 9.56
CA ALA A 159 -12.70 -1.25 8.33
C ALA A 159 -12.28 -2.57 7.70
N ILE A 160 -13.26 -3.35 7.25
CA ILE A 160 -13.03 -4.62 6.56
C ILE A 160 -13.68 -4.54 5.19
N TRP A 161 -12.95 -4.99 4.18
CA TRP A 161 -13.40 -4.92 2.80
C TRP A 161 -12.86 -6.09 1.98
N ARG A 162 -13.61 -6.49 0.95
CA ARG A 162 -13.16 -7.44 -0.08
C ARG A 162 -13.26 -6.79 -1.46
N PRO A 163 -12.35 -7.12 -2.39
CA PRO A 163 -12.48 -6.77 -3.80
C PRO A 163 -13.89 -7.04 -4.33
N GLY A 164 -14.48 -6.03 -4.97
CA GLY A 164 -15.85 -6.07 -5.49
C GLY A 164 -16.93 -5.52 -4.56
N GLN A 165 -16.67 -5.37 -3.25
CA GLN A 165 -17.63 -4.73 -2.35
C GLN A 165 -17.71 -3.21 -2.60
N GLU A 166 -18.91 -2.66 -2.53
CA GLU A 166 -19.17 -1.24 -2.76
C GLU A 166 -18.89 -0.35 -1.55
N ARG A 167 -18.77 -0.92 -0.36
CA ARG A 167 -18.62 -0.19 0.91
C ARG A 167 -17.64 -0.87 1.85
N LEU A 168 -16.98 -0.08 2.69
CA LEU A 168 -16.20 -0.58 3.81
C LEU A 168 -17.14 -0.99 4.96
N ALA A 169 -16.99 -2.20 5.50
CA ALA A 169 -17.69 -2.59 6.73
C ALA A 169 -16.89 -2.06 7.93
N THR A 170 -17.41 -1.05 8.63
CA THR A 170 -16.69 -0.36 9.71
C THR A 170 -17.20 -0.72 11.10
N ARG A 171 -16.29 -0.72 12.07
CA ARG A 171 -16.63 -0.89 13.49
C ARG A 171 -15.67 -0.08 14.36
N SER A 172 -16.23 0.59 15.38
CA SER A 172 -15.41 1.25 16.40
C SER A 172 -14.79 0.26 17.37
N LEU A 173 -13.55 0.54 17.76
CA LEU A 173 -12.79 -0.24 18.71
C LEU A 173 -12.35 0.66 19.87
N ARG A 174 -12.16 0.06 21.04
CA ARG A 174 -11.36 0.68 22.11
C ARG A 174 -9.98 0.07 22.04
N LEU A 175 -8.99 0.87 21.66
CA LEU A 175 -7.60 0.45 21.72
C LEU A 175 -7.08 0.60 23.16
N PRO A 176 -6.15 -0.24 23.61
CA PRO A 176 -5.44 -0.03 24.87
C PRO A 176 -4.77 1.35 24.89
N GLU A 177 -4.66 1.96 26.07
CA GLU A 177 -3.97 3.24 26.26
C GLU A 177 -2.49 3.10 25.85
N ARG A 178 -1.94 4.11 25.18
CA ARG A 178 -0.65 4.02 24.49
C ARG A 178 0.34 5.03 25.01
N THR A 179 1.60 4.61 25.13
CA THR A 179 2.71 5.45 25.59
C THR A 179 3.59 6.03 24.46
N GLY A 180 3.30 5.73 23.18
CA GLY A 180 3.96 6.33 22.00
C GLY A 180 4.09 5.39 20.78
N GLY A 181 4.52 5.91 19.62
CA GLY A 181 4.92 5.13 18.42
C GLY A 181 4.01 5.21 17.18
N SER A 182 4.52 4.71 16.04
CA SER A 182 3.78 4.44 14.79
C SER A 182 3.08 3.09 14.87
N ASP A 183 1.88 2.97 14.31
CA ASP A 183 1.08 1.76 14.45
C ASP A 183 1.37 0.73 13.35
N ALA A 184 1.56 -0.52 13.74
CA ALA A 184 1.41 -1.67 12.87
C ALA A 184 0.58 -2.72 13.63
N PHE A 185 -0.44 -3.29 12.99
CA PHE A 185 -1.12 -4.47 13.51
C PHE A 185 -0.83 -5.65 12.59
N VAL A 186 -0.93 -6.85 13.16
CA VAL A 186 -0.76 -8.10 12.42
C VAL A 186 -2.08 -8.86 12.51
N VAL A 187 -2.66 -9.17 11.36
CA VAL A 187 -3.72 -10.16 11.27
C VAL A 187 -3.06 -11.54 11.28
N ARG A 188 -3.51 -12.43 12.17
CA ARG A 188 -3.09 -13.84 12.20
C ARG A 188 -4.13 -14.72 11.53
#